data_AF-A0A800KN65-F1
#
_entry.id   AF-A0A800KN65-F1
#
_cell.length_a   1.000
_cell.length_b   1.000
_cell.length_c   1.000
_cell.angle_alpha   90.00
_cell.angle_beta   90.00
_cell.angle_gamma   90.00
#
_symmetry.space_group_name_H-M   'P 1'
#
loop_
_entity.id
_entity.type
_entity.pdbx_description
1 polymer ?
#
loop_
_entity_poly.entity_id
_entity_poly.type
_entity_poly.pdbx_seq_one_letter_code
_entity_poly.pdbx_strand_id
1 'polypeptide(L)'
;MLTLRLFDVLDSDGHEPRLRLGSAAENPAQSSISNLERPPLNNQSGNQLVLGVDYSGAKSDKNTWVTQGTLNEGVLTLISCERTPRAELATLLASLPSTVVAALDFPFSVPMSFASQWLPKASTMPELWDAAAAIELSDFMTLRDEFVAQNGEPYRRGDFYFPECYSCLHKANPNMVPMTFRGMQMLHDLWQQGCQVPPLPDNHKNGPVLLESMPGAALRAFGLPFKGYKKGRSAAELRSEILGGLATKSGIEISNLADFRDACMENDDSLDSVVAAVSACLWANDSTQFRVPKSGPGEATKRGGTPSPNENELETARLEGWLYAPVFLTTSA
;
A
#
# COMPACT_ATOMS: atom_id res chain seq x y z
N MET A 1 29.14 43.81 54.75
CA MET A 1 28.19 42.98 53.97
C MET A 1 28.73 42.92 52.56
N LEU A 2 29.30 41.75 52.20
CA LEU A 2 30.14 41.43 51.03
C LEU A 2 29.45 41.85 49.69
N THR A 3 30.01 42.54 48.70
CA THR A 3 31.31 42.54 47.94
C THR A 3 31.42 41.35 46.96
N LEU A 4 31.21 41.48 45.63
CA LEU A 4 32.06 41.99 44.51
C LEU A 4 33.27 41.11 44.09
N ARG A 5 33.41 40.90 42.76
CA ARG A 5 34.62 40.59 41.91
C ARG A 5 35.03 39.12 41.74
N LEU A 6 35.28 38.58 40.53
CA LEU A 6 36.17 38.87 39.36
C LEU A 6 37.50 38.09 39.40
N PHE A 7 37.91 37.62 38.22
CA PHE A 7 39.26 37.29 37.72
C PHE A 7 39.82 35.85 37.76
N ASP A 8 40.27 35.43 36.56
CA ASP A 8 41.41 34.55 36.27
C ASP A 8 42.74 35.10 36.81
N VAL A 9 43.72 34.21 37.04
CA VAL A 9 45.17 34.31 36.67
C VAL A 9 46.02 33.33 37.53
N LEU A 10 46.81 32.49 36.83
CA LEU A 10 48.22 31.99 37.01
C LEU A 10 48.76 31.81 38.45
N ASP A 11 49.57 30.80 38.83
CA ASP A 11 50.76 30.14 38.29
C ASP A 11 51.09 28.98 39.29
N SER A 12 51.58 27.79 38.96
CA SER A 12 52.98 27.35 38.77
C SER A 12 53.28 26.14 39.68
N ASP A 13 54.32 25.37 39.32
CA ASP A 13 54.85 24.12 39.92
C ASP A 13 54.09 22.83 39.56
N GLY A 14 54.62 21.86 38.82
CA GLY A 14 56.01 21.55 38.48
C GLY A 14 56.26 20.06 38.74
N HIS A 15 56.14 19.21 37.72
CA HIS A 15 56.97 18.02 37.47
C HIS A 15 56.38 17.19 36.31
N GLU A 16 57.10 17.18 35.19
CA GLU A 16 57.08 16.07 34.24
C GLU A 16 57.89 14.89 34.80
N PRO A 17 57.64 13.66 34.34
CA PRO A 17 58.54 13.15 33.30
C PRO A 17 57.83 12.47 32.12
N ARG A 18 58.10 13.02 30.93
CA ARG A 18 58.78 12.39 29.79
C ARG A 18 58.41 10.94 29.35
N LEU A 19 57.86 10.92 28.13
CA LEU A 19 58.41 10.33 26.88
C LEU A 19 58.78 8.83 26.84
N ARG A 20 58.17 8.09 25.91
CA ARG A 20 58.66 7.80 24.53
C ARG A 20 57.66 6.86 23.84
N LEU A 21 57.03 7.24 22.72
CA LEU A 21 57.53 7.18 21.34
C LEU A 21 58.05 5.80 20.90
N GLY A 22 57.28 5.18 20.01
CA GLY A 22 57.68 4.06 19.16
C GLY A 22 56.87 4.09 17.86
N SER A 23 57.43 4.73 16.84
CA SER A 23 56.99 4.74 15.45
C SER A 23 57.46 3.49 14.69
N ALA A 24 56.70 3.03 13.69
CA ALA A 24 57.13 2.45 12.40
C ALA A 24 55.93 1.69 11.79
N ALA A 25 55.36 2.12 10.68
CA ALA A 25 55.77 1.87 9.28
C ALA A 25 55.08 0.63 8.66
N GLU A 26 54.33 0.91 7.58
CA GLU A 26 54.10 0.13 6.35
C GLU A 26 53.87 -1.40 6.40
N ASN A 27 52.71 -1.89 5.94
CA ASN A 27 52.44 -2.43 4.57
C ASN A 27 51.08 -3.20 4.49
N PRO A 28 50.57 -3.52 3.27
CA PRO A 28 49.16 -3.72 2.98
C PRO A 28 48.75 -5.19 2.78
N ALA A 29 47.44 -5.37 2.58
CA ALA A 29 46.71 -6.54 2.06
C ALA A 29 46.41 -7.70 3.04
N GLN A 30 45.10 -7.95 3.23
CA GLN A 30 44.39 -9.25 3.14
C GLN A 30 43.03 -9.12 3.86
N SER A 31 41.94 -9.07 3.09
CA SER A 31 40.95 -10.15 2.94
C SER A 31 40.14 -10.47 4.19
N SER A 32 38.85 -10.12 4.16
CA SER A 32 37.79 -11.06 4.56
C SER A 32 36.44 -10.44 4.24
N ILE A 33 35.78 -11.08 3.28
CA ILE A 33 34.34 -11.04 3.06
C ILE A 33 33.67 -11.27 4.41
N SER A 34 33.04 -10.25 4.99
CA SER A 34 32.15 -10.43 6.14
C SER A 34 30.72 -10.48 5.63
N ASN A 35 30.16 -11.67 5.75
CA ASN A 35 28.78 -12.04 5.52
C ASN A 35 27.80 -10.94 5.95
N LEU A 36 27.06 -10.41 4.97
CA LEU A 36 25.75 -9.82 5.24
C LEU A 36 24.83 -10.97 5.63
N GLU A 37 24.75 -11.22 6.94
CA GLU A 37 23.68 -12.02 7.52
C GLU A 37 22.36 -11.38 7.10
N ARG A 38 21.63 -12.09 6.24
CA ARG A 38 20.21 -11.80 5.99
C ARG A 38 19.51 -11.91 7.35
N PRO A 39 18.65 -10.94 7.72
CA PRO A 39 17.82 -11.11 8.90
C PRO A 39 16.98 -12.39 8.73
N PRO A 40 16.78 -13.17 9.80
CA PRO A 40 16.06 -14.43 9.71
C PRO A 40 14.62 -14.15 9.27
N LEU A 41 14.18 -14.90 8.25
CA LEU A 41 12.76 -15.08 7.94
C LEU A 41 12.06 -15.46 9.23
N ASN A 42 11.17 -14.60 9.71
CA ASN A 42 10.42 -14.85 10.92
C ASN A 42 9.46 -15.99 10.62
N ASN A 43 9.85 -17.20 11.03
CA ASN A 43 9.13 -18.43 10.81
C ASN A 43 7.91 -18.44 11.76
N GLN A 44 6.87 -17.67 11.46
CA GLN A 44 5.57 -17.86 12.09
C GLN A 44 4.88 -19.02 11.38
N SER A 45 5.14 -20.23 11.88
CA SER A 45 4.45 -21.47 11.52
C SER A 45 3.01 -21.45 12.05
N GLY A 46 2.16 -20.62 11.45
CA GLY A 46 0.75 -20.51 11.78
C GLY A 46 -0.07 -20.14 10.54
N ASN A 47 -1.28 -20.70 10.43
CA ASN A 47 -2.24 -20.28 9.42
C ASN A 47 -2.53 -18.79 9.58
N GLN A 48 -2.09 -17.98 8.62
CA GLN A 48 -2.39 -16.56 8.57
C GLN A 48 -3.63 -16.33 7.71
N LEU A 49 -4.67 -15.72 8.28
CA LEU A 49 -5.84 -15.32 7.49
C LEU A 49 -5.48 -14.10 6.64
N VAL A 50 -5.89 -14.14 5.37
CA VAL A 50 -5.73 -13.05 4.40
C VAL A 50 -7.07 -12.75 3.74
N LEU A 51 -7.24 -11.49 3.33
CA LEU A 51 -8.42 -11.04 2.59
C LEU A 51 -8.00 -10.32 1.30
N GLY A 52 -8.77 -10.55 0.24
CA GLY A 52 -8.75 -9.76 -0.98
C GLY A 52 -10.12 -9.21 -1.27
N VAL A 53 -10.21 -7.94 -1.66
CA VAL A 53 -11.48 -7.25 -1.87
C VAL A 53 -11.48 -6.52 -3.20
N ASP A 54 -12.47 -6.80 -4.04
CA ASP A 54 -12.88 -5.89 -5.11
C ASP A 54 -13.99 -4.99 -4.56
N TYR A 55 -13.71 -3.70 -4.38
CA TYR A 55 -14.61 -2.79 -3.66
C TYR A 55 -15.46 -1.98 -4.64
N SER A 56 -16.79 -2.04 -4.52
CA SER A 56 -17.67 -1.31 -5.42
C SER A 56 -18.14 0.02 -4.86
N GLY A 57 -17.96 1.09 -5.65
CA GLY A 57 -18.60 2.40 -5.42
C GLY A 57 -20.06 2.47 -5.87
N ALA A 58 -20.62 1.40 -6.44
CA ALA A 58 -21.97 1.44 -7.01
C ALA A 58 -23.04 1.72 -5.94
N LYS A 59 -24.05 2.51 -6.31
CA LYS A 59 -25.17 2.86 -5.41
C LYS A 59 -25.91 1.64 -4.87
N SER A 60 -26.02 0.57 -5.66
CA SER A 60 -26.75 -0.64 -5.27
C SER A 60 -26.06 -1.46 -4.18
N ASP A 61 -24.74 -1.30 -3.99
CA ASP A 61 -23.95 -2.05 -3.00
C ASP A 61 -24.01 -3.58 -3.16
N LYS A 62 -24.03 -4.06 -4.41
CA LYS A 62 -24.17 -5.51 -4.71
C LYS A 62 -22.95 -6.13 -5.35
N ASN A 63 -21.94 -5.33 -5.68
CA ASN A 63 -20.81 -5.75 -6.51
C ASN A 63 -19.48 -5.71 -5.76
N THR A 64 -19.48 -5.46 -4.45
CA THR A 64 -18.27 -5.66 -3.66
C THR A 64 -18.08 -7.16 -3.46
N TRP A 65 -16.90 -7.68 -3.76
CA TRP A 65 -16.54 -9.09 -3.58
C TRP A 65 -15.41 -9.22 -2.57
N VAL A 66 -15.50 -10.25 -1.73
CA VAL A 66 -14.51 -10.57 -0.72
C VAL A 66 -14.08 -12.02 -0.89
N THR A 67 -12.78 -12.22 -1.07
CA THR A 67 -12.11 -13.50 -0.99
C THR A 67 -11.42 -13.61 0.37
N GLN A 68 -11.71 -14.67 1.12
CA GLN A 68 -11.01 -15.03 2.36
C GLN A 68 -10.18 -16.28 2.13
N GLY A 69 -8.99 -16.36 2.71
CA GLY A 69 -8.15 -17.53 2.62
C GLY A 69 -7.15 -17.65 3.78
N THR A 70 -6.67 -18.86 4.02
CA THR A 70 -5.55 -19.09 4.94
C THR A 70 -4.27 -19.31 4.16
N LEU A 71 -3.24 -18.54 4.48
CA LEU A 71 -1.87 -18.74 4.03
C LEU A 71 -1.12 -19.59 5.05
N ASN A 72 -0.54 -20.70 4.60
CA ASN A 72 0.30 -21.57 5.40
C ASN A 72 1.49 -22.04 4.59
N GLU A 73 2.71 -21.80 5.07
CA GLU A 73 3.97 -22.22 4.41
C GLU A 73 4.03 -21.87 2.91
N GLY A 74 3.50 -20.70 2.52
CA GLY A 74 3.47 -20.24 1.13
C GLY A 74 2.32 -20.77 0.27
N VAL A 75 1.44 -21.61 0.84
CA VAL A 75 0.25 -22.15 0.18
C VAL A 75 -1.00 -21.41 0.68
N LEU A 76 -1.75 -20.83 -0.25
CA LEU A 76 -3.05 -20.22 -0.02
C LEU A 76 -4.15 -21.28 -0.20
N THR A 77 -4.99 -21.44 0.81
CA THR A 77 -6.26 -22.18 0.72
C THR A 77 -7.41 -21.19 0.84
N LEU A 78 -8.22 -21.08 -0.22
CA LEU A 78 -9.38 -20.20 -0.25
C LEU A 78 -10.51 -20.79 0.61
N ILE A 79 -11.13 -19.96 1.44
CA ILE A 79 -12.26 -20.32 2.31
C ILE A 79 -13.57 -19.93 1.64
N SER A 80 -13.63 -18.71 1.11
CA SER A 80 -14.81 -18.15 0.46
C SER A 80 -14.42 -17.09 -0.58
N CYS A 81 -15.31 -16.87 -1.55
CA CYS A 81 -15.23 -15.81 -2.54
C CYS A 81 -16.66 -15.37 -2.86
N GLU A 82 -17.13 -14.32 -2.19
CA GLU A 82 -18.56 -14.01 -2.10
C GLU A 82 -18.83 -12.52 -2.28
N ARG A 83 -20.06 -12.19 -2.67
CA ARG A 83 -20.55 -10.81 -2.65
C ARG A 83 -20.76 -10.39 -1.20
N THR A 84 -20.20 -9.26 -0.81
CA THR A 84 -20.29 -8.74 0.55
C THR A 84 -20.61 -7.25 0.52
N PRO A 85 -21.81 -6.82 0.93
CA PRO A 85 -22.15 -5.40 1.04
C PRO A 85 -21.13 -4.62 1.88
N ARG A 86 -20.90 -3.34 1.55
CA ARG A 86 -19.85 -2.54 2.23
C ARG A 86 -19.98 -2.49 3.75
N ALA A 87 -21.19 -2.47 4.30
CA ALA A 87 -21.41 -2.47 5.75
C ALA A 87 -20.98 -3.80 6.40
N GLU A 88 -21.21 -4.92 5.72
CA GLU A 88 -20.76 -6.24 6.16
C GLU A 88 -19.24 -6.36 6.03
N LEU A 89 -18.65 -5.83 4.96
CA LEU A 89 -17.21 -5.73 4.80
C LEU A 89 -16.56 -4.93 5.93
N ALA A 90 -17.12 -3.76 6.28
CA ALA A 90 -16.61 -2.94 7.38
C ALA A 90 -16.66 -3.68 8.71
N THR A 91 -17.77 -4.39 8.99
CA THR A 91 -17.93 -5.22 10.19
C THR A 91 -16.91 -6.37 10.22
N LEU A 92 -16.71 -7.05 9.09
CA LEU A 92 -15.73 -8.10 8.94
C LEU A 92 -14.33 -7.57 9.25
N LEU A 93 -13.88 -6.52 8.54
CA LEU A 93 -12.53 -5.95 8.70
C LEU A 93 -12.26 -5.47 10.14
N ALA A 94 -13.24 -4.83 10.78
CA ALA A 94 -13.12 -4.38 12.16
C ALA A 94 -12.94 -5.52 13.18
N SER A 95 -13.44 -6.72 12.87
CA SER A 95 -13.38 -7.88 13.77
C SER A 95 -12.08 -8.68 13.68
N LEU A 96 -11.24 -8.42 12.68
CA LEU A 96 -10.04 -9.20 12.40
C LEU A 96 -8.88 -8.83 13.35
N PRO A 97 -8.01 -9.79 13.71
CA PRO A 97 -6.83 -9.50 14.53
C PRO A 97 -5.70 -8.85 13.72
N SER A 98 -4.71 -8.27 14.41
CA SER A 98 -3.52 -7.65 13.80
C SER A 98 -2.63 -8.57 12.96
N THR A 99 -2.81 -9.89 13.07
CA THR A 99 -2.09 -10.84 12.23
C THR A 99 -2.64 -10.92 10.80
N VAL A 100 -3.81 -10.32 10.53
CA VAL A 100 -4.46 -10.38 9.23
C VAL A 100 -4.00 -9.25 8.31
N VAL A 101 -3.82 -9.60 7.04
CA VAL A 101 -3.58 -8.65 5.95
C VAL A 101 -4.78 -8.67 5.00
N ALA A 102 -5.34 -7.51 4.72
CA ALA A 102 -6.43 -7.32 3.77
C ALA A 102 -6.01 -6.38 2.65
N ALA A 103 -6.08 -6.83 1.41
CA ALA A 103 -5.82 -6.02 0.21
C ALA A 103 -7.13 -5.57 -0.41
N LEU A 104 -7.32 -4.25 -0.54
CA LEU A 104 -8.59 -3.64 -0.94
C LEU A 104 -8.43 -2.87 -2.25
N ASP A 105 -9.20 -3.24 -3.29
CA ASP A 105 -9.20 -2.56 -4.59
C ASP A 105 -10.09 -1.31 -4.57
N PHE A 106 -9.58 -0.24 -3.96
CA PHE A 106 -10.07 1.12 -4.14
C PHE A 106 -9.03 2.14 -3.67
N PRO A 107 -9.00 3.37 -4.23
CA PRO A 107 -8.09 4.41 -3.74
C PRO A 107 -8.42 4.83 -2.31
N PHE A 108 -7.42 4.85 -1.42
CA PHE A 108 -7.63 5.19 -0.02
C PHE A 108 -7.74 6.70 0.22
N SER A 109 -7.35 7.53 -0.75
CA SER A 109 -7.44 8.99 -0.66
C SER A 109 -7.36 9.64 -2.05
N VAL A 110 -7.09 10.94 -2.08
CA VAL A 110 -7.18 11.84 -3.23
C VAL A 110 -5.87 12.59 -3.47
N PRO A 111 -5.62 13.11 -4.70
CA PRO A 111 -4.43 13.90 -4.99
C PRO A 111 -4.29 15.13 -4.10
N MET A 112 -3.06 15.46 -3.72
CA MET A 112 -2.69 16.58 -2.85
C MET A 112 -3.24 17.91 -3.37
N SER A 113 -3.25 18.12 -4.70
CA SER A 113 -3.82 19.34 -5.30
C SER A 113 -5.32 19.49 -5.03
N PHE A 114 -6.07 18.37 -5.05
CA PHE A 114 -7.50 18.36 -4.72
C PHE A 114 -7.70 18.51 -3.21
N ALA A 115 -6.95 17.75 -2.41
CA ALA A 115 -6.98 17.84 -0.95
C ALA A 115 -6.71 19.28 -0.46
N SER A 116 -5.75 19.98 -1.08
CA SER A 116 -5.38 21.36 -0.71
C SER A 116 -6.50 22.38 -0.97
N GLN A 117 -7.42 22.11 -1.90
CA GLN A 117 -8.58 22.97 -2.15
C GLN A 117 -9.77 22.59 -1.27
N TRP A 118 -10.00 21.28 -1.08
CA TRP A 118 -11.10 20.78 -0.27
C TRP A 118 -10.86 20.99 1.24
N LEU A 119 -9.67 20.63 1.74
CA LEU A 119 -9.28 20.74 3.14
C LEU A 119 -7.81 21.22 3.26
N PRO A 120 -7.54 22.54 3.15
CA PRO A 120 -6.18 23.10 3.04
C PRO A 120 -5.22 22.77 4.21
N LYS A 121 -5.76 22.34 5.36
CA LYS A 121 -4.97 21.98 6.54
C LYS A 121 -4.67 20.49 6.63
N ALA A 122 -5.22 19.66 5.75
CA ALA A 122 -4.96 18.23 5.74
C ALA A 122 -3.50 17.94 5.40
N SER A 123 -2.91 17.06 6.18
CA SER A 123 -1.54 16.57 6.06
C SER A 123 -1.48 15.04 5.96
N THR A 124 -2.56 14.35 6.32
CA THR A 124 -2.64 12.88 6.31
C THR A 124 -4.02 12.36 5.89
N MET A 125 -4.08 11.11 5.44
CA MET A 125 -5.31 10.43 5.04
C MET A 125 -6.41 10.45 6.12
N PRO A 126 -6.14 10.23 7.43
CA PRO A 126 -7.19 10.26 8.45
C PRO A 126 -7.96 11.58 8.54
N GLU A 127 -7.31 12.72 8.27
CA GLU A 127 -7.98 14.03 8.25
C GLU A 127 -8.93 14.16 7.05
N LEU A 128 -8.55 13.58 5.90
CA LEU A 128 -9.42 13.51 4.72
C LEU A 128 -10.56 12.50 4.90
N TRP A 129 -10.31 11.38 5.59
CA TRP A 129 -11.33 10.39 5.93
C TRP A 129 -12.38 10.97 6.87
N ASP A 130 -11.97 11.71 7.90
CA ASP A 130 -12.86 12.45 8.80
C ASP A 130 -13.73 13.46 8.03
N ALA A 131 -13.12 14.26 7.15
CA ALA A 131 -13.87 15.18 6.31
C ALA A 131 -14.82 14.49 5.32
N ALA A 132 -14.43 13.33 4.77
CA ALA A 132 -15.31 12.52 3.93
C ALA A 132 -16.51 11.95 4.71
N ALA A 133 -16.29 11.53 5.96
CA ALA A 133 -17.33 11.02 6.85
C ALA A 133 -18.34 12.11 7.24
N ALA A 134 -17.93 13.39 7.23
CA ALA A 134 -18.76 14.52 7.60
C ALA A 134 -19.64 15.11 6.47
N ILE A 135 -19.51 14.63 5.23
CA ILE A 135 -20.25 15.16 4.07
C ILE A 135 -20.97 14.06 3.31
N GLU A 136 -21.87 14.45 2.41
CA GLU A 136 -22.55 13.53 1.51
C GLU A 136 -21.80 13.36 0.18
N LEU A 137 -22.05 12.24 -0.51
CA LEU A 137 -21.45 11.98 -1.82
C LEU A 137 -21.79 13.09 -2.84
N SER A 138 -22.97 13.71 -2.76
CA SER A 138 -23.35 14.83 -3.64
C SER A 138 -22.46 16.06 -3.46
N ASP A 139 -22.05 16.33 -2.23
CA ASP A 139 -21.19 17.48 -1.92
C ASP A 139 -19.76 17.19 -2.40
N PHE A 140 -19.26 15.98 -2.15
CA PHE A 140 -17.97 15.53 -2.66
C PHE A 140 -17.91 15.56 -4.21
N MET A 141 -19.00 15.14 -4.88
CA MET A 141 -19.10 15.21 -6.34
C MET A 141 -19.09 16.65 -6.85
N THR A 142 -19.77 17.57 -6.15
CA THR A 142 -19.75 19.01 -6.48
C THR A 142 -18.33 19.58 -6.36
N LEU A 143 -17.66 19.34 -5.23
CA LEU A 143 -16.27 19.76 -4.98
C LEU A 143 -15.33 19.23 -6.07
N ARG A 144 -15.45 17.94 -6.40
CA ARG A 144 -14.69 17.31 -7.48
C ARG A 144 -14.96 17.97 -8.82
N ASP A 145 -16.21 18.20 -9.17
CA ASP A 145 -16.57 18.73 -10.49
C ASP A 145 -16.07 20.17 -10.67
N GLU A 146 -16.18 21.01 -9.63
CA GLU A 146 -15.62 22.36 -9.60
C GLU A 146 -14.10 22.35 -9.73
N PHE A 147 -13.42 21.48 -8.97
CA PHE A 147 -11.97 21.34 -9.03
C PHE A 147 -11.50 20.92 -10.43
N VAL A 148 -12.10 19.86 -10.99
CA VAL A 148 -11.66 19.27 -12.27
C VAL A 148 -11.93 20.22 -13.43
N ALA A 149 -13.01 21.00 -13.38
CA ALA A 149 -13.28 22.04 -14.38
C ALA A 149 -12.16 23.09 -14.47
N GLN A 150 -11.48 23.35 -13.35
CA GLN A 150 -10.42 24.36 -13.27
C GLN A 150 -9.01 23.78 -13.45
N ASN A 151 -8.77 22.55 -12.98
CA ASN A 151 -7.42 21.98 -12.81
C ASN A 151 -7.18 20.70 -13.61
N GLY A 152 -8.21 20.14 -14.26
CA GLY A 152 -8.16 18.81 -14.87
C GLY A 152 -8.21 17.67 -13.86
N GLU A 153 -7.91 16.45 -14.31
CA GLU A 153 -7.92 15.22 -13.48
C GLU A 153 -6.49 14.81 -13.07
N PRO A 154 -5.96 15.28 -11.93
CA PRO A 154 -4.62 14.95 -11.47
C PRO A 154 -4.54 13.49 -11.00
N TYR A 155 -3.32 12.96 -11.06
CA TYR A 155 -2.95 11.68 -10.46
C TYR A 155 -2.36 11.92 -9.08
N ARG A 156 -2.45 10.93 -8.20
CA ARG A 156 -1.61 10.89 -7.01
C ARG A 156 -0.19 10.57 -7.41
N ARG A 157 0.77 10.91 -6.57
CA ARG A 157 2.19 10.67 -6.78
C ARG A 157 2.49 9.19 -6.99
N GLY A 158 1.86 8.32 -6.19
CA GLY A 158 2.00 6.87 -6.26
C GLY A 158 1.46 6.27 -7.58
N ASP A 159 0.39 6.86 -8.14
CA ASP A 159 -0.24 6.37 -9.37
C ASP A 159 0.70 6.47 -10.58
N PHE A 160 1.71 7.35 -10.55
CA PHE A 160 2.65 7.51 -11.66
C PHE A 160 3.56 6.30 -11.90
N TYR A 161 3.71 5.41 -10.92
CA TYR A 161 4.46 4.16 -11.08
C TYR A 161 3.68 3.09 -11.88
N PHE A 162 2.38 3.29 -12.07
CA PHE A 162 1.45 2.32 -12.63
C PHE A 162 0.70 2.94 -13.81
N PRO A 163 1.16 2.74 -15.07
CA PRO A 163 0.55 3.34 -16.25
C PRO A 163 -0.90 2.90 -16.51
N GLU A 164 -1.34 1.82 -15.89
CA GLU A 164 -2.72 1.31 -15.87
C GLU A 164 -3.65 2.08 -14.92
N CYS A 165 -3.12 2.88 -13.99
CA CYS A 165 -3.94 3.66 -13.07
C CYS A 165 -4.69 4.80 -13.77
N TYR A 166 -5.93 4.97 -13.33
CA TYR A 166 -6.74 6.16 -13.56
C TYR A 166 -6.68 7.05 -12.31
N SER A 167 -6.93 8.35 -12.49
CA SER A 167 -7.14 9.25 -11.36
C SER A 167 -8.32 8.74 -10.54
N CYS A 168 -8.24 8.78 -9.21
CA CYS A 168 -9.38 8.50 -8.35
C CYS A 168 -10.52 9.53 -8.50
N LEU A 169 -10.25 10.66 -9.16
CA LEU A 169 -11.24 11.67 -9.55
C LEU A 169 -11.87 11.41 -10.93
N HIS A 170 -11.51 10.33 -11.62
CA HIS A 170 -11.92 10.07 -13.00
C HIS A 170 -13.40 9.67 -13.12
N LYS A 171 -14.17 10.34 -13.98
CA LYS A 171 -15.62 10.06 -14.15
C LYS A 171 -15.99 9.14 -15.32
N ALA A 172 -15.07 8.80 -16.24
CA ALA A 172 -15.43 7.88 -17.32
C ALA A 172 -15.70 6.46 -16.79
N ASN A 173 -15.06 6.08 -15.69
CA ASN A 173 -15.54 5.00 -14.82
C ASN A 173 -16.54 5.59 -13.83
N PRO A 174 -17.86 5.32 -13.95
CA PRO A 174 -18.87 5.90 -13.08
C PRO A 174 -18.74 5.49 -11.62
N ASN A 175 -17.98 4.43 -11.32
CA ASN A 175 -17.78 3.95 -9.96
C ASN A 175 -16.57 4.56 -9.27
N MET A 176 -15.58 5.12 -9.97
CA MET A 176 -14.29 5.49 -9.37
C MET A 176 -14.41 6.57 -8.28
N VAL A 177 -15.12 7.66 -8.55
CA VAL A 177 -15.33 8.73 -7.56
C VAL A 177 -16.19 8.25 -6.38
N PRO A 178 -17.36 7.59 -6.60
CA PRO A 178 -18.12 7.01 -5.50
C PRO A 178 -17.34 5.97 -4.67
N MET A 179 -16.51 5.15 -5.33
CA MET A 179 -15.70 4.11 -4.71
C MET A 179 -14.64 4.74 -3.78
N THR A 180 -13.92 5.74 -4.27
CA THR A 180 -12.95 6.51 -3.48
C THR A 180 -13.62 7.17 -2.28
N PHE A 181 -14.76 7.85 -2.49
CA PHE A 181 -15.48 8.54 -1.42
C PHE A 181 -16.00 7.58 -0.34
N ARG A 182 -16.74 6.53 -0.73
CA ARG A 182 -17.29 5.55 0.23
C ARG A 182 -16.17 4.75 0.90
N GLY A 183 -15.09 4.49 0.19
CA GLY A 183 -13.87 3.89 0.73
C GLY A 183 -13.26 4.73 1.85
N MET A 184 -13.08 6.04 1.63
CA MET A 184 -12.61 6.97 2.68
C MET A 184 -13.53 6.98 3.91
N GLN A 185 -14.85 6.95 3.71
CA GLN A 185 -15.80 6.87 4.83
C GLN A 185 -15.64 5.56 5.63
N MET A 186 -15.50 4.42 4.95
CA MET A 186 -15.24 3.14 5.61
C MET A 186 -13.89 3.13 6.35
N LEU A 187 -12.85 3.70 5.74
CA LEU A 187 -11.52 3.79 6.33
C LEU A 187 -11.50 4.68 7.57
N HIS A 188 -12.32 5.74 7.64
CA HIS A 188 -12.49 6.54 8.85
C HIS A 188 -12.83 5.64 10.06
N ASP A 189 -13.90 4.85 9.93
CA ASP A 189 -14.38 3.98 11.01
C ASP A 189 -13.38 2.87 11.34
N LEU A 190 -12.79 2.23 10.32
CA LEU A 190 -11.82 1.16 10.50
C LEU A 190 -10.54 1.65 11.17
N TRP A 191 -10.09 2.86 10.82
CA TRP A 191 -8.94 3.50 11.46
C TRP A 191 -9.20 3.78 12.94
N GLN A 192 -10.38 4.30 13.30
CA GLN A 192 -10.76 4.50 14.71
C GLN A 192 -10.83 3.18 15.49
N GLN A 193 -11.20 2.09 14.83
CA GLN A 193 -11.25 0.74 15.41
C GLN A 193 -9.89 0.03 15.49
N GLY A 194 -8.82 0.72 15.09
CA GLY A 194 -7.45 0.22 15.26
C GLY A 194 -6.90 -0.55 14.08
N CYS A 195 -7.51 -0.50 12.89
CA CYS A 195 -6.88 -1.00 11.67
C CYS A 195 -5.61 -0.21 11.35
N GLN A 196 -4.61 -0.90 10.81
CA GLN A 196 -3.33 -0.35 10.36
C GLN A 196 -3.39 -0.07 8.86
N VAL A 197 -2.86 1.08 8.42
CA VAL A 197 -2.92 1.50 7.01
C VAL A 197 -1.59 2.13 6.63
N PRO A 198 -0.65 1.39 6.02
CA PRO A 198 0.64 1.95 5.64
C PRO A 198 0.47 3.01 4.53
N PRO A 199 1.27 4.09 4.51
CA PRO A 199 2.47 4.31 5.33
C PRO A 199 2.19 5.17 6.58
N LEU A 200 0.95 5.20 7.08
CA LEU A 200 0.65 5.85 8.35
C LEU A 200 1.39 5.12 9.48
N PRO A 201 1.85 5.83 10.52
CA PRO A 201 2.50 5.20 11.65
C PRO A 201 1.52 4.29 12.41
N ASP A 202 2.01 3.13 12.85
CA ASP A 202 1.17 2.11 13.47
C ASP A 202 0.56 2.55 14.80
N ASN A 203 1.11 3.56 15.50
CA ASN A 203 0.52 4.20 16.69
C ASN A 203 -0.16 3.23 17.70
N HIS A 204 0.42 2.04 17.91
CA HIS A 204 -0.12 0.96 18.77
C HIS A 204 -1.49 0.39 18.35
N LYS A 205 -1.80 0.45 17.06
CA LYS A 205 -2.97 -0.18 16.45
C LYS A 205 -2.83 -1.70 16.45
N ASN A 206 -3.91 -2.37 16.83
CA ASN A 206 -3.95 -3.83 17.02
C ASN A 206 -4.96 -4.54 16.10
N GLY A 207 -5.51 -3.83 15.11
CA GLY A 207 -6.36 -4.40 14.05
C GLY A 207 -5.55 -4.80 12.82
N PRO A 208 -6.20 -5.33 11.77
CA PRO A 208 -5.54 -5.85 10.58
C PRO A 208 -4.79 -4.77 9.82
N VAL A 209 -3.85 -5.18 8.97
CA VAL A 209 -3.22 -4.31 7.98
C VAL A 209 -4.12 -4.23 6.75
N LEU A 210 -4.51 -3.01 6.37
CA LEU A 210 -5.29 -2.72 5.17
C LEU A 210 -4.38 -2.12 4.11
N LEU A 211 -4.26 -2.79 2.97
CA LEU A 211 -3.46 -2.34 1.83
C LEU A 211 -4.38 -1.82 0.74
N GLU A 212 -4.07 -0.65 0.21
CA GLU A 212 -4.63 -0.23 -1.07
C GLU A 212 -3.99 -1.08 -2.16
N SER A 213 -4.81 -1.86 -2.86
CA SER A 213 -4.40 -2.79 -3.92
C SER A 213 -5.02 -2.40 -5.24
N MET A 214 -4.46 -2.93 -6.33
CA MET A 214 -5.02 -2.81 -7.68
C MET A 214 -4.72 -4.12 -8.42
N PRO A 215 -5.72 -4.98 -8.64
CA PRO A 215 -5.59 -6.26 -9.32
C PRO A 215 -4.90 -6.13 -10.68
N GLY A 216 -5.21 -5.08 -11.46
CA GLY A 216 -4.53 -4.82 -12.73
C GLY A 216 -3.02 -4.59 -12.59
N ALA A 217 -2.57 -3.87 -11.56
CA ALA A 217 -1.14 -3.67 -11.31
C ALA A 217 -0.46 -4.95 -10.83
N ALA A 218 -1.13 -5.74 -9.97
CA ALA A 218 -0.64 -7.05 -9.54
C ALA A 218 -0.51 -8.04 -10.71
N LEU A 219 -1.55 -8.18 -11.54
CA LEU A 219 -1.53 -9.01 -12.75
C LEU A 219 -0.40 -8.61 -13.70
N ARG A 220 -0.19 -7.31 -13.88
CA ARG A 220 0.94 -6.82 -14.69
C ARG A 220 2.29 -7.21 -14.09
N ALA A 221 2.45 -7.14 -12.77
CA ALA A 221 3.67 -7.58 -12.08
C ALA A 221 3.92 -9.08 -12.24
N PHE A 222 2.85 -9.88 -12.32
CA PHE A 222 2.90 -11.32 -12.58
C PHE A 222 3.13 -11.66 -14.07
N GLY A 223 3.11 -10.67 -14.96
CA GLY A 223 3.17 -10.91 -16.41
C GLY A 223 1.92 -11.62 -16.95
N LEU A 224 0.78 -11.42 -16.29
CA LEU A 224 -0.54 -11.93 -16.69
C LEU A 224 -1.35 -10.85 -17.41
N PRO A 225 -2.43 -11.24 -18.14
CA PRO A 225 -3.35 -10.27 -18.72
C PRO A 225 -3.91 -9.29 -17.67
N PHE A 226 -3.66 -8.00 -17.87
CA PHE A 226 -4.10 -6.95 -16.93
C PHE A 226 -5.07 -5.94 -17.58
N LYS A 227 -5.39 -6.12 -18.86
CA LYS A 227 -6.33 -5.31 -19.64
C LYS A 227 -7.27 -6.21 -20.45
N GLY A 228 -8.52 -5.79 -20.61
CA GLY A 228 -9.49 -6.48 -21.46
C GLY A 228 -10.14 -7.73 -20.86
N TYR A 229 -9.70 -8.22 -19.70
CA TYR A 229 -10.29 -9.40 -19.04
C TYR A 229 -11.66 -9.11 -18.40
N LYS A 230 -11.95 -7.85 -18.05
CA LYS A 230 -13.23 -7.43 -17.46
C LYS A 230 -14.40 -7.55 -18.43
N LYS A 231 -14.22 -7.10 -19.68
CA LYS A 231 -15.29 -7.01 -20.69
C LYS A 231 -14.73 -7.19 -22.10
N GLY A 232 -15.57 -7.70 -23.02
CA GLY A 232 -15.26 -7.82 -24.44
C GLY A 232 -15.13 -9.27 -24.91
N ARG A 233 -14.85 -9.46 -26.21
CA ARG A 233 -14.88 -10.78 -26.87
C ARG A 233 -13.86 -11.77 -26.31
N SER A 234 -12.68 -11.28 -25.89
CA SER A 234 -11.61 -12.12 -25.34
C SER A 234 -11.64 -12.21 -23.81
N ALA A 235 -12.64 -11.63 -23.14
CA ALA A 235 -12.67 -11.56 -21.67
C ALA A 235 -12.63 -12.93 -21.01
N ALA A 236 -13.37 -13.92 -21.53
CA ALA A 236 -13.36 -15.27 -20.99
C ALA A 236 -12.01 -15.98 -21.17
N GLU A 237 -11.38 -15.82 -22.33
CA GLU A 237 -10.05 -16.38 -22.62
C GLU A 237 -8.99 -15.79 -21.68
N LEU A 238 -8.97 -14.47 -21.54
CA LEU A 238 -8.02 -13.77 -20.67
C LEU A 238 -8.22 -14.13 -19.19
N ARG A 239 -9.46 -14.26 -18.72
CA ARG A 239 -9.74 -14.74 -17.35
C ARG A 239 -9.28 -16.17 -17.13
N SER A 240 -9.44 -17.03 -18.12
CA SER A 240 -8.91 -18.40 -18.05
C SER A 240 -7.39 -18.43 -18.02
N GLU A 241 -6.72 -17.55 -18.77
CA GLU A 241 -5.25 -17.40 -18.74
C GLU A 241 -4.78 -16.90 -17.37
N ILE A 242 -5.45 -15.89 -16.81
CA ILE A 242 -5.15 -15.38 -15.46
C ILE A 242 -5.25 -16.50 -14.43
N LEU A 243 -6.38 -17.24 -14.39
CA LEU A 243 -6.58 -18.32 -13.43
C LEU A 243 -5.57 -19.46 -13.60
N GLY A 244 -5.24 -19.82 -14.85
CA GLY A 244 -4.25 -20.85 -15.13
C GLY A 244 -2.82 -20.46 -14.75
N GLY A 245 -2.51 -19.16 -14.75
CA GLY A 245 -1.19 -18.64 -14.44
C GLY A 245 -1.01 -18.09 -13.02
N LEU A 246 -2.10 -17.82 -12.28
CA LEU A 246 -2.05 -17.06 -11.03
C LEU A 246 -1.06 -17.64 -10.01
N ALA A 247 -1.12 -18.95 -9.76
CA ALA A 247 -0.24 -19.59 -8.78
C ALA A 247 1.24 -19.56 -9.22
N THR A 248 1.51 -19.99 -10.45
CA THR A 248 2.89 -20.11 -10.97
C THR A 248 3.56 -18.75 -11.18
N LYS A 249 2.80 -17.73 -11.58
CA LYS A 249 3.32 -16.39 -11.88
C LYS A 249 3.45 -15.49 -10.65
N SER A 250 2.62 -15.69 -9.63
CA SER A 250 2.75 -14.99 -8.35
C SER A 250 3.72 -15.66 -7.38
N GLY A 251 3.99 -16.96 -7.55
CA GLY A 251 4.78 -17.74 -6.60
C GLY A 251 4.00 -18.14 -5.34
N ILE A 252 2.68 -17.89 -5.29
CA ILE A 252 1.78 -18.35 -4.22
C ILE A 252 1.00 -19.54 -4.75
N GLU A 253 1.24 -20.74 -4.21
CA GLU A 253 0.43 -21.90 -4.54
C GLU A 253 -1.01 -21.70 -4.04
N ILE A 254 -2.01 -22.07 -4.84
CA ILE A 254 -3.42 -21.99 -4.45
C ILE A 254 -4.04 -23.39 -4.54
N SER A 255 -4.17 -24.05 -3.40
CA SER A 255 -4.46 -25.50 -3.32
C SER A 255 -5.82 -25.89 -3.90
N ASN A 256 -6.80 -24.99 -3.81
CA ASN A 256 -8.19 -25.23 -4.17
C ASN A 256 -8.77 -24.20 -5.15
N LEU A 257 -7.92 -23.55 -5.98
CA LEU A 257 -8.39 -22.55 -6.95
C LEU A 257 -9.46 -23.10 -7.92
N ALA A 258 -9.40 -24.40 -8.22
CA ALA A 258 -10.37 -25.07 -9.09
C ALA A 258 -11.82 -24.92 -8.59
N ASP A 259 -12.03 -24.90 -7.26
CA ASP A 259 -13.37 -24.80 -6.65
C ASP A 259 -14.01 -23.42 -6.85
N PHE A 260 -13.18 -22.39 -7.10
CA PHE A 260 -13.62 -21.00 -7.28
C PHE A 260 -13.55 -20.54 -8.75
N ARG A 261 -13.13 -21.44 -9.65
CA ARG A 261 -12.87 -21.11 -11.05
C ARG A 261 -14.11 -20.56 -11.75
N ASP A 262 -15.27 -21.19 -11.56
CA ASP A 262 -16.50 -20.79 -12.26
C ASP A 262 -16.94 -19.38 -11.86
N ALA A 263 -16.90 -19.06 -10.56
CA ALA A 263 -17.23 -17.72 -10.08
C ALA A 263 -16.31 -16.64 -10.69
N CYS A 264 -14.99 -16.91 -10.76
CA CYS A 264 -14.02 -15.99 -11.35
C CYS A 264 -14.17 -15.87 -12.88
N MET A 265 -14.54 -16.96 -13.55
CA MET A 265 -14.79 -16.99 -15.00
C MET A 265 -16.08 -16.27 -15.38
N GLU A 266 -17.08 -16.27 -14.51
CA GLU A 266 -18.35 -15.58 -14.74
C GLU A 266 -18.24 -14.10 -14.40
N ASN A 267 -17.57 -13.74 -13.31
CA ASN A 267 -17.54 -12.38 -12.78
C ASN A 267 -16.10 -11.86 -12.57
N ASP A 268 -15.77 -10.72 -13.18
CA ASP A 268 -14.44 -10.11 -13.08
C ASP A 268 -14.15 -9.51 -11.71
N ASP A 269 -15.15 -8.96 -11.01
CA ASP A 269 -15.00 -8.46 -9.64
C ASP A 269 -14.62 -9.62 -8.67
N SER A 270 -15.19 -10.81 -8.88
CA SER A 270 -14.81 -12.04 -8.17
C SER A 270 -13.34 -12.40 -8.39
N LEU A 271 -12.90 -12.43 -9.66
CA LEU A 271 -11.50 -12.67 -10.00
C LEU A 271 -10.56 -11.63 -9.38
N ASP A 272 -10.93 -10.36 -9.43
CA ASP A 272 -10.16 -9.24 -8.88
C ASP A 272 -10.00 -9.37 -7.36
N SER A 273 -11.04 -9.82 -6.64
CA SER A 273 -10.93 -10.13 -5.21
C SER A 273 -9.94 -11.27 -4.91
N VAL A 274 -9.88 -12.31 -5.75
CA VAL A 274 -8.90 -13.41 -5.61
C VAL A 274 -7.47 -12.91 -5.87
N VAL A 275 -7.27 -12.09 -6.90
CA VAL A 275 -5.97 -11.48 -7.20
C VAL A 275 -5.51 -10.56 -6.05
N ALA A 276 -6.44 -9.81 -5.46
CA ALA A 276 -6.16 -9.02 -4.27
C ALA A 276 -5.74 -9.91 -3.09
N ALA A 277 -6.38 -11.07 -2.88
CA ALA A 277 -6.02 -12.00 -1.81
C ALA A 277 -4.60 -12.57 -1.99
N VAL A 278 -4.20 -12.85 -3.24
CA VAL A 278 -2.81 -13.21 -3.56
C VAL A 278 -1.84 -12.08 -3.23
N SER A 279 -2.22 -10.82 -3.48
CA SER A 279 -1.40 -9.67 -3.12
C SER A 279 -1.26 -9.52 -1.59
N ALA A 280 -2.32 -9.79 -0.83
CA ALA A 280 -2.26 -9.85 0.63
C ALA A 280 -1.32 -10.97 1.12
N CYS A 281 -1.30 -12.13 0.45
CA CYS A 281 -0.36 -13.22 0.77
C CYS A 281 1.09 -12.81 0.54
N LEU A 282 1.37 -12.16 -0.58
CA LEU A 282 2.73 -11.69 -0.90
C LEU A 282 3.22 -10.70 0.15
N TRP A 283 2.37 -9.76 0.57
CA TRP A 283 2.71 -8.81 1.62
C TRP A 283 2.94 -9.50 2.97
N ALA A 284 2.07 -10.45 3.32
CA ALA A 284 2.17 -11.24 4.55
C ALA A 284 3.47 -12.04 4.62
N ASN A 285 3.90 -12.62 3.50
CA ASN A 285 5.17 -13.35 3.40
C ASN A 285 6.39 -12.42 3.47
N ASP A 286 6.41 -11.38 2.64
CA ASP A 286 7.54 -10.46 2.53
C ASP A 286 7.12 -9.14 1.88
N SER A 287 6.86 -8.13 2.70
CA SER A 287 6.49 -6.79 2.24
C SER A 287 7.60 -6.08 1.46
N THR A 288 8.85 -6.56 1.48
CA THR A 288 9.94 -5.98 0.68
C THR A 288 9.78 -6.25 -0.83
N GLN A 289 8.89 -7.16 -1.20
CA GLN A 289 8.48 -7.40 -2.59
C GLN A 289 7.60 -6.28 -3.15
N PHE A 290 7.22 -5.29 -2.34
CA PHE A 290 6.37 -4.18 -2.75
C PHE A 290 7.17 -2.89 -2.87
N ARG A 291 6.75 -2.02 -3.79
CA ARG A 291 7.22 -0.65 -3.77
C ARG A 291 6.60 0.04 -2.55
N VAL A 292 7.45 0.47 -1.63
CA VAL A 292 7.06 1.30 -0.48
C VAL A 292 7.50 2.75 -0.70
N PRO A 293 6.73 3.74 -0.20
CA PRO A 293 7.12 5.14 -0.33
C PRO A 293 8.35 5.45 0.54
N LYS A 294 9.27 6.26 0.01
CA LYS A 294 10.54 6.60 0.68
C LYS A 294 10.55 8.04 1.16
N SER A 295 11.37 8.33 2.18
CA SER A 295 11.66 9.71 2.56
C SER A 295 12.49 10.39 1.46
N GLY A 296 12.07 11.58 1.03
CA GLY A 296 12.68 12.34 -0.08
C GLY A 296 11.87 12.26 -1.38
N PRO A 297 12.38 12.78 -2.51
CA PRO A 297 11.56 13.13 -3.69
C PRO A 297 10.97 11.94 -4.48
N GLY A 298 11.29 10.70 -4.10
CA GLY A 298 10.91 9.51 -4.86
C GLY A 298 11.68 9.39 -6.18
N GLU A 299 11.19 8.57 -7.10
CA GLU A 299 11.86 8.26 -8.37
C GLU A 299 11.17 8.92 -9.57
N ALA A 300 11.94 9.20 -10.62
CA ALA A 300 11.41 9.68 -11.87
C ALA A 300 10.56 8.61 -12.56
N THR A 301 9.45 9.02 -13.16
CA THR A 301 8.56 8.13 -13.90
C THR A 301 8.29 8.68 -15.30
N LYS A 302 7.94 7.80 -16.23
CA LYS A 302 7.60 8.22 -17.60
C LYS A 302 6.41 9.18 -17.63
N ARG A 303 5.46 9.01 -16.71
CA ARG A 303 4.21 9.78 -16.65
C ARG A 303 4.31 11.02 -15.75
N GLY A 304 4.92 10.90 -14.58
CA GLY A 304 5.06 11.97 -13.60
C GLY A 304 6.34 12.81 -13.77
N GLY A 305 7.25 12.44 -14.67
CA GLY A 305 8.49 13.15 -14.90
C GLY A 305 9.49 12.98 -13.75
N THR A 306 10.41 13.94 -13.60
CA THR A 306 11.36 13.99 -12.49
C THR A 306 10.74 14.74 -11.32
N PRO A 307 10.70 14.17 -10.11
CA PRO A 307 10.14 14.84 -8.95
C PRO A 307 10.95 16.08 -8.55
N SER A 308 10.29 17.01 -7.85
CA SER A 308 10.96 18.19 -7.30
C SER A 308 11.95 17.77 -6.23
N PRO A 309 13.17 18.34 -6.15
CA PRO A 309 14.13 18.02 -5.07
C PRO A 309 13.61 18.27 -3.65
N ASN A 310 12.59 19.12 -3.51
CA ASN A 310 11.97 19.46 -2.23
C ASN A 310 10.73 18.61 -1.90
N GLU A 311 10.34 17.70 -2.80
CA GLU A 311 9.23 16.78 -2.58
C GLU A 311 9.62 15.69 -1.57
N ASN A 312 8.64 15.18 -0.82
CA ASN A 312 8.81 14.04 0.06
C ASN A 312 7.71 13.01 -0.23
N GLU A 313 8.07 11.94 -0.91
CA GLU A 313 7.17 10.87 -1.35
C GLU A 313 6.45 10.20 -0.18
N LEU A 314 7.14 9.97 0.94
CA LEU A 314 6.52 9.40 2.15
C LEU A 314 5.46 10.34 2.74
N GLU A 315 5.73 11.63 2.82
CA GLU A 315 4.75 12.61 3.33
C GLU A 315 3.56 12.74 2.37
N THR A 316 3.83 12.82 1.07
CA THR A 316 2.78 12.82 0.04
C THR A 316 1.93 11.55 0.11
N ALA A 317 2.53 10.37 0.24
CA ALA A 317 1.82 9.10 0.35
C ALA A 317 0.98 9.00 1.64
N ARG A 318 1.40 9.64 2.74
CA ARG A 318 0.58 9.72 3.96
C ARG A 318 -0.68 10.55 3.77
N LEU A 319 -0.71 11.49 2.82
CA LEU A 319 -1.88 12.28 2.47
C LEU A 319 -2.72 11.62 1.37
N GLU A 320 -2.08 11.21 0.28
CA GLU A 320 -2.75 10.73 -0.94
C GLU A 320 -3.09 9.23 -0.92
N GLY A 321 -2.51 8.47 0.00
CA GLY A 321 -2.51 7.01 -0.05
C GLY A 321 -1.41 6.46 -0.96
N TRP A 322 -1.31 5.14 -1.01
CA TRP A 322 -0.25 4.47 -1.75
C TRP A 322 -0.71 3.13 -2.30
N LEU A 323 -0.54 2.94 -3.61
CA LEU A 323 -0.88 1.68 -4.23
C LEU A 323 0.20 0.62 -3.99
N TYR A 324 -0.15 -0.44 -3.27
CA TYR A 324 0.71 -1.58 -3.00
C TYR A 324 0.47 -2.68 -4.03
N ALA A 325 1.26 -2.66 -5.09
CA ALA A 325 1.42 -3.78 -5.99
C ALA A 325 2.84 -4.37 -5.86
N PRO A 326 3.00 -5.70 -6.01
CA PRO A 326 4.31 -6.32 -6.04
C PRO A 326 5.16 -5.69 -7.14
N VAL A 327 6.44 -5.43 -6.86
CA VAL A 327 7.41 -5.06 -7.89
C VAL A 327 7.95 -6.32 -8.53
N PHE A 328 7.95 -6.37 -9.85
CA PHE A 328 8.55 -7.40 -10.72
C PHE A 328 9.08 -8.64 -9.98
N LEU A 329 8.25 -9.67 -9.89
CA LEU A 329 8.75 -10.99 -9.52
C LEU A 329 9.70 -11.41 -10.65
N THR A 330 11.00 -11.42 -10.40
CA THR A 330 11.94 -12.03 -11.33
C THR A 330 11.48 -13.46 -11.51
N THR A 331 11.04 -13.81 -12.72
CA THR A 331 10.83 -15.20 -13.09
C THR A 331 12.14 -15.91 -12.81
N SER A 332 12.18 -16.72 -11.75
CA SER A 332 13.23 -17.71 -11.61
C SER A 332 13.08 -18.61 -12.84
N ALA A 333 14.07 -18.54 -13.71
CA ALA A 333 14.13 -19.30 -14.96
C ALA A 333 14.19 -20.80 -14.71
#